data_AF-A0A2V6S976-F1
#
_entry.id   AF-A0A2V6S976-F1
#
_cell.length_a   1.000
_cell.length_b   1.000
_cell.length_c   1.000
_cell.angle_alpha   90.00
_cell.angle_beta   90.00
_cell.angle_gamma   90.00
#
_symmetry.space_group_name_H-M   'P 1'
#
loop_
_entity.id
_entity.type
_entity.pdbx_description
1 polymer ?
#
loop_
_entity_poly.entity_id
_entity_poly.type
_entity_poly.pdbx_seq_one_letter_code
_entity_poly.pdbx_strand_id
1 'polypeptide(L)'
;FSIKNKTVILVDDVLFTGRTVRAALDAIIDLGRPKAIQLAILIDRGHRELPIRPDYVGKNLPTSRRESVAVRLREHDGEDRVVIEEPEEA
;
A
#
# COMPACT_ATOMS: atom_id res chain seq x y z
N PHE A 1 -15.84 -8.92 -15.44
CA PHE A 1 -15.00 -10.01 -14.92
C PHE A 1 -15.45 -10.38 -13.51
N SER A 2 -15.55 -11.67 -13.15
CA SER A 2 -15.89 -12.07 -11.77
C SER A 2 -14.65 -12.31 -10.92
N ILE A 3 -14.70 -11.88 -9.66
CA ILE A 3 -13.69 -12.16 -8.62
C ILE A 3 -14.06 -13.36 -7.73
N LYS A 4 -15.23 -13.98 -7.96
CA LYS A 4 -15.73 -15.08 -7.13
C LYS A 4 -14.75 -16.25 -7.12
N ASN A 5 -14.44 -16.78 -5.94
CA ASN A 5 -13.52 -17.91 -5.75
C ASN A 5 -12.09 -17.71 -6.29
N LYS A 6 -11.69 -16.47 -6.57
CA LYS A 6 -10.32 -16.13 -6.98
C LYS A 6 -9.51 -15.63 -5.79
N THR A 7 -8.20 -15.81 -5.85
CA THR A 7 -7.27 -15.05 -5.00
C THR A 7 -7.07 -13.68 -5.63
N VAL A 8 -7.39 -12.62 -4.89
CA VAL A 8 -7.18 -11.23 -5.32
C VAL A 8 -5.98 -10.71 -4.56
N ILE A 9 -4.97 -10.19 -5.27
CA ILE A 9 -3.82 -9.53 -4.66
C ILE A 9 -4.02 -8.04 -4.85
N LEU A 10 -4.28 -7.32 -3.76
CA LEU A 10 -4.26 -5.87 -3.75
C LEU A 10 -2.80 -5.41 -3.74
N VAL A 11 -2.46 -4.48 -4.63
CA VAL A 11 -1.11 -3.93 -4.76
C VAL A 11 -1.19 -2.44 -4.45
N ASP A 12 -0.33 -1.96 -3.57
CA ASP A 12 -0.19 -0.54 -3.24
C ASP A 12 1.30 -0.18 -3.14
N ASP A 13 1.63 1.08 -3.35
CA ASP A 13 3.02 1.55 -3.35
C ASP A 13 3.56 1.69 -1.92
N VAL A 14 2.85 2.40 -1.05
CA VAL A 14 3.29 2.71 0.32
C VAL A 14 2.20 2.39 1.32
N LEU A 15 2.48 1.46 2.24
CA LEU A 15 1.56 1.19 3.34
C LEU A 15 1.91 2.03 4.58
N PHE A 16 0.99 2.93 4.93
CA PHE A 16 1.08 3.82 6.08
C PHE A 16 0.02 3.49 7.16
N THR A 17 -1.04 4.28 7.31
CA THR A 17 -2.08 4.05 8.33
C THR A 17 -2.92 2.80 8.10
N GLY A 18 -2.99 2.33 6.84
CA GLY A 18 -3.81 1.20 6.41
C GLY A 18 -5.23 1.57 5.94
N ARG A 19 -5.61 2.86 5.98
CA ARG A 19 -6.97 3.31 5.63
C ARG A 19 -7.31 3.11 4.15
N THR A 20 -6.36 3.33 3.24
CA THR A 20 -6.52 3.07 1.79
C THR A 20 -6.82 1.60 1.54
N VAL A 21 -6.01 0.71 2.12
CA VAL A 21 -6.22 -0.74 2.03
C VAL A 21 -7.57 -1.16 2.61
N ARG A 22 -7.98 -0.60 3.75
CA ARG A 22 -9.31 -0.87 4.32
C ARG A 22 -10.42 -0.52 3.34
N ALA A 23 -10.37 0.66 2.72
CA ALA A 23 -11.37 1.07 1.75
C ALA A 23 -11.36 0.17 0.50
N ALA A 24 -10.19 -0.27 0.05
CA ALA A 24 -10.06 -1.21 -1.04
C ALA A 24 -10.62 -2.61 -0.70
N LEU A 25 -10.45 -3.09 0.54
CA LEU A 25 -11.08 -4.33 1.01
C LEU A 25 -12.60 -4.24 0.98
N ASP A 26 -13.17 -3.13 1.45
CA ASP A 26 -14.62 -2.87 1.37
C ASP A 26 -15.10 -2.94 -0.09
N ALA A 27 -14.42 -2.23 -1.00
CA ALA A 27 -14.77 -2.22 -2.43
C ALA A 27 -14.64 -3.60 -3.10
N ILE A 28 -13.64 -4.41 -2.74
CA ILE A 28 -13.49 -5.78 -3.27
C ILE A 28 -14.67 -6.65 -2.82
N ILE A 29 -15.12 -6.51 -1.57
CA ILE A 29 -16.25 -7.29 -1.03
C ILE A 29 -17.56 -6.89 -1.73
N ASP A 30 -17.74 -5.61 -2.03
CA ASP A 30 -18.89 -5.11 -2.79
C ASP A 30 -18.94 -5.68 -4.22
N LEU A 31 -17.77 -5.95 -4.83
CA LEU A 31 -17.65 -6.56 -6.15
C LEU A 31 -17.89 -8.08 -6.15
N GLY A 32 -17.85 -8.75 -5.00
CA GLY A 32 -18.09 -10.19 -4.88
C GLY A 32 -17.32 -10.88 -3.77
N ARG A 33 -17.30 -12.22 -3.81
CA ARG A 33 -16.70 -13.05 -2.75
C ARG A 33 -15.45 -13.78 -3.25
N PRO A 34 -14.25 -13.19 -3.10
CA PRO A 34 -13.01 -13.88 -3.45
C PRO A 34 -12.76 -15.08 -2.52
N LYS A 35 -11.92 -16.01 -2.97
CA LYS A 35 -11.41 -17.13 -2.15
C LYS A 35 -10.47 -16.62 -1.05
N ALA A 36 -9.65 -15.62 -1.39
CA ALA A 36 -8.73 -14.96 -0.50
C ALA A 36 -8.44 -13.55 -1.04
N ILE A 37 -8.13 -12.62 -0.14
CA ILE A 37 -7.55 -11.32 -0.48
C ILE A 37 -6.18 -11.27 0.18
N GLN A 38 -5.16 -10.97 -0.61
CA GLN A 38 -3.80 -10.76 -0.16
C GLN A 38 -3.37 -9.34 -0.45
N LEU A 39 -2.35 -8.86 0.25
CA LEU A 39 -1.83 -7.51 0.14
C LEU A 39 -0.33 -7.53 -0.16
N ALA A 40 0.06 -6.93 -1.30
CA ALA A 40 1.43 -6.71 -1.70
C ALA A 40 1.75 -5.22 -1.70
N ILE A 41 2.83 -4.84 -1.01
CA ILE A 41 3.23 -3.46 -0.81
C ILE A 41 4.67 -3.29 -1.26
N LEU A 42 4.98 -2.21 -1.99
CA LEU A 42 6.37 -1.91 -2.32
C LEU A 42 7.14 -1.45 -1.07
N ILE A 43 6.64 -0.45 -0.35
CA ILE A 43 7.25 0.11 0.87
C ILE A 43 6.31 0.04 2.07
N ASP A 44 6.71 -0.64 3.13
CA ASP A 44 6.05 -0.57 4.44
C ASP A 44 6.76 0.47 5.32
N ARG A 45 6.08 1.58 5.60
CA ARG A 45 6.62 2.66 6.43
C ARG A 45 6.14 2.65 7.89
N GLY A 46 5.40 1.62 8.30
CA GLY A 46 4.85 1.49 9.65
C GLY A 46 3.70 2.45 9.96
N HIS A 47 3.57 2.86 11.23
CA HIS A 47 2.54 3.78 11.77
C HIS A 47 1.10 3.34 11.50
N ARG A 48 0.84 2.03 11.59
CA ARG A 48 -0.50 1.45 11.43
C ARG A 48 -1.49 2.07 12.40
N GLU A 49 -2.67 2.41 11.89
CA GLU A 49 -3.83 2.79 12.70
C GLU A 49 -4.95 1.74 12.64
N LEU A 50 -4.82 0.80 11.70
CA LEU A 50 -5.69 -0.36 11.54
C LEU A 50 -4.84 -1.64 11.63
N PRO A 51 -5.42 -2.77 12.11
CA PRO A 51 -4.71 -4.04 12.25
C PRO A 51 -4.53 -4.73 10.88
N ILE A 52 -3.89 -4.04 9.93
CA ILE A 52 -3.66 -4.48 8.57
C ILE A 52 -2.17 -4.76 8.40
N ARG A 53 -1.86 -5.98 7.99
CA ARG A 53 -0.51 -6.44 7.69
C ARG A 53 -0.44 -6.95 6.25
N PRO A 54 0.56 -6.52 5.46
CA PRO A 54 0.77 -7.04 4.12
C PRO A 54 1.32 -8.47 4.16
N ASP A 55 0.93 -9.27 3.17
CA ASP A 55 1.47 -10.61 2.92
C ASP A 55 2.85 -10.52 2.25
N TYR A 56 3.04 -9.52 1.39
CA TYR A 56 4.27 -9.28 0.66
C TYR A 56 4.72 -7.83 0.86
N VAL A 57 6.00 -7.65 1.20
CA VAL A 57 6.62 -6.34 1.39
C VAL A 57 7.91 -6.28 0.58
N GLY A 58 8.05 -5.29 -0.28
CA GLY A 58 9.30 -5.02 -0.98
C GLY A 58 10.40 -4.58 0.00
N LYS A 59 10.14 -3.50 0.76
CA LYS A 59 11.05 -3.02 1.80
C LYS A 59 10.31 -2.46 3.01
N ASN A 60 10.77 -2.83 4.21
CA ASN A 60 10.39 -2.15 5.45
C ASN A 60 11.30 -0.94 5.64
N LEU A 61 10.71 0.24 5.81
CA LEU A 61 11.42 1.51 5.93
C LEU A 61 10.90 2.26 7.15
N PRO A 62 11.53 2.13 8.32
CA PRO A 62 11.14 2.89 9.49
C PRO A 62 11.24 4.39 9.20
N THR A 63 10.13 5.11 9.34
CA THR A 63 10.09 6.57 9.19
C THR A 63 9.64 7.23 10.48
N SER A 64 9.87 8.52 10.65
CA SER A 64 9.11 9.37 11.56
C SER A 64 7.69 9.59 11.03
N ARG A 65 6.81 10.18 11.86
CA ARG A 65 5.47 10.60 11.42
C ARG A 65 5.49 11.86 10.54
N ARG A 66 6.58 12.63 10.58
CA ARG A 66 6.73 13.86 9.80
C ARG A 66 7.24 13.61 8.39
N GLU A 67 8.03 12.56 8.20
CA GLU A 67 8.53 12.17 6.90
C GLU A 67 7.39 11.75 5.95
N SER A 68 7.55 11.95 4.65
CA SER A 68 6.77 11.31 3.59
C SER A 68 7.64 10.33 2.82
N VAL A 69 7.00 9.34 2.20
CA VAL A 69 7.65 8.41 1.27
C VAL A 69 7.03 8.66 -0.10
N ALA A 70 7.85 9.07 -1.06
CA ALA A 70 7.47 9.25 -2.45
C ALA A 70 8.01 8.09 -3.28
N VAL A 71 7.10 7.40 -3.98
CA VAL A 71 7.44 6.36 -4.95
C VAL A 71 7.28 6.95 -6.34
N ARG A 72 8.32 6.84 -7.16
CA ARG A 72 8.36 7.24 -8.57
C ARG A 72 8.52 6.00 -9.42
N LEU A 73 7.67 5.86 -10.42
CA LEU A 73 7.67 4.73 -11.35
C LEU A 73 7.93 5.25 -12.75
N ARG A 74 8.77 4.56 -13.53
CA ARG A 74 9.15 5.01 -14.88
C ARG A 74 7.95 5.30 -15.78
N GLU A 75 6.88 4.51 -15.67
CA GLU A 75 5.66 4.65 -16.46
C GLU A 75 4.88 5.94 -16.16
N HIS A 76 5.07 6.52 -14.97
CA HIS A 76 4.35 7.72 -14.51
C HIS A 76 5.26 8.96 -14.39
N ASP A 77 6.52 8.76 -13.96
CA ASP A 77 7.45 9.82 -13.56
C ASP A 77 8.74 9.86 -14.40
N GLY A 78 8.99 8.87 -15.26
CA GLY A 78 10.18 8.77 -16.10
C GLY A 78 11.42 8.19 -15.42
N GLU A 79 11.37 7.88 -14.12
CA GLU A 79 12.43 7.20 -13.36
C GLU A 79 11.84 6.23 -12.34
N ASP A 80 12.61 5.18 -11.97
CA ASP A 80 12.25 4.30 -10.85
C ASP A 80 13.01 4.72 -9.60
N ARG A 81 12.29 5.25 -8.60
CA ARG A 81 12.92 5.74 -7.38
C ARG A 81 11.98 5.71 -6.18
N VAL A 82 12.54 5.49 -5.00
CA VAL A 82 11.86 5.69 -3.72
C VAL A 82 12.63 6.73 -2.92
N VAL A 83 11.96 7.77 -2.44
CA VAL A 83 12.55 8.90 -1.72
C VAL A 83 11.83 9.07 -0.37
N ILE A 84 12.60 9.35 0.69
CA ILE A 84 12.05 9.85 1.96
C ILE A 84 12.22 11.35 1.93
N GLU A 85 11.14 12.08 2.18
CA GLU A 85 11.12 13.54 2.21
C GLU A 85 10.82 14.00 3.64
N GLU A 86 11.56 14.99 4.12
CA GLU A 86 11.24 15.71 5.34
C GLU A 86 10.56 17.03 4.97
N PRO A 87 9.49 17.44 5.66
CA PRO A 87 8.90 18.75 5.43
C PRO A 87 9.94 19.83 5.79
N GLU A 88 10.14 20.80 4.90
CA GLU A 88 10.94 21.99 5.21
C GLU A 88 10.33 22.69 6.44
N GLU A 89 11.18 23.05 7.41
CA GLU A 89 10.75 23.84 8.56
C GLU A 89 10.23 25.20 8.06
N ALA A 90 8.94 25.45 8.26
CA ALA A 90 8.26 26.70 7.92
C ALA A 90 8.60 27.84 8.88
#